data_AF-A0A1E9HMV1-F1
#
_entry.id   AF-A0A1E9HMV1-F1
#
_cell.length_a   1.000
_cell.length_b   1.000
_cell.length_c   1.000
_cell.angle_alpha   90.00
_cell.angle_beta   90.00
_cell.angle_gamma   90.00
#
_symmetry.space_group_name_H-M   'P 1'
#
loop_
_entity.id
_entity.type
_entity.pdbx_description
1 polymer ?
#
loop_
_entity_poly.entity_id
_entity_poly.type
_entity_poly.pdbx_seq_one_letter_code
_entity_poly.pdbx_strand_id
1 'polypeptide(L)'
;MPADNIPKSWDLFNEFLEGLDDRRQEEIRGAFPRFQARYRAARSMKIELDGYVTEDTPSGYVAIIRCGMAYSVLESLEKAINGYTKIAKREPDHPQRRVRVESPEIANYYRADGSKRLRDAMNKHLDSNKLVAKLTELEASGDDVTPLAAGIRHLAFHGVFTPGTIGYKRMGKNASVAKLMDQLPAVILDATDDHFTTWCALIKAHA
;
A
#
# COMPACT_ATOMS: atom_id res chain seq x y z
N MET A 1 -11.62 -18.72 -11.23
CA MET A 1 -11.19 -17.34 -10.93
C MET A 1 -9.69 -17.26 -11.15
N PRO A 2 -9.10 -16.13 -11.62
CA PRO A 2 -7.66 -16.04 -11.81
C PRO A 2 -6.95 -16.23 -10.46
N ALA A 3 -6.03 -17.19 -10.38
CA ALA A 3 -5.27 -17.50 -9.16
C ALA A 3 -4.46 -16.28 -8.67
N ASP A 4 -4.06 -15.42 -9.60
CA ASP A 4 -3.12 -14.31 -9.39
C ASP A 4 -3.68 -13.13 -8.56
N ASN A 5 -4.98 -13.13 -8.26
CA ASN A 5 -5.64 -12.06 -7.50
C ASN A 5 -5.80 -12.38 -6.00
N ILE A 6 -5.29 -13.51 -5.54
CA ILE A 6 -5.34 -13.94 -4.14
C ILE A 6 -3.92 -13.77 -3.54
N PRO A 7 -3.77 -13.43 -2.24
CA PRO A 7 -2.45 -13.44 -1.61
C PRO A 7 -1.74 -14.80 -1.79
N LYS A 8 -0.44 -14.82 -2.10
CA LYS A 8 0.31 -16.03 -2.47
C LYS A 8 0.18 -17.15 -1.43
N SER A 9 0.28 -16.81 -0.15
CA SER A 9 0.20 -17.78 0.96
C SER A 9 -1.20 -17.95 1.54
N TRP A 10 -2.25 -17.66 0.78
CA TRP A 10 -3.61 -17.80 1.28
C TRP A 10 -3.98 -19.26 1.60
N ASP A 11 -3.52 -20.22 0.80
CA ASP A 11 -3.76 -21.65 1.08
C ASP A 11 -3.05 -22.10 2.35
N LEU A 12 -1.81 -21.64 2.56
CA LEU A 12 -1.07 -21.86 3.80
C LEU A 12 -1.80 -21.29 5.03
N PHE A 13 -2.44 -20.13 4.88
CA PHE A 13 -3.27 -19.55 5.93
C PHE A 13 -4.54 -20.37 6.19
N ASN A 14 -5.20 -20.89 5.14
CA ASN A 14 -6.34 -21.79 5.31
C ASN A 14 -5.96 -23.08 6.04
N GLU A 15 -4.84 -23.72 5.66
CA GLU A 15 -4.31 -24.90 6.37
C GLU A 15 -4.07 -24.61 7.86
N PHE A 16 -3.48 -23.46 8.17
CA PHE A 16 -3.28 -23.02 9.54
C PHE A 16 -4.62 -22.87 10.29
N LEU A 17 -5.63 -22.25 9.67
CA LEU A 17 -6.95 -22.08 10.28
C LEU A 17 -7.64 -23.42 10.55
N GLU A 18 -7.55 -24.38 9.63
CA GLU A 18 -8.14 -25.72 9.79
C GLU A 18 -7.52 -26.49 10.96
N GLY A 19 -6.27 -26.19 11.31
CA GLY A 19 -5.60 -26.76 12.50
C GLY A 19 -6.04 -26.19 13.84
N LEU A 20 -6.92 -25.17 13.86
CA LEU A 20 -7.38 -24.51 15.09
C LEU A 20 -8.79 -24.98 15.50
N ASP A 21 -9.08 -24.88 16.80
CA ASP A 21 -10.44 -25.05 17.32
C ASP A 21 -11.42 -23.97 16.83
N ASP A 22 -12.72 -24.28 16.82
CA ASP A 22 -13.77 -23.42 16.26
C ASP A 22 -13.77 -21.99 16.84
N ARG A 23 -13.50 -21.87 18.15
CA ARG A 23 -13.48 -20.57 18.84
C ARG A 23 -12.31 -19.71 18.33
N ARG A 24 -11.12 -20.29 18.22
CA ARG A 24 -9.95 -19.60 17.66
C ARG A 24 -10.13 -19.27 16.18
N GLN A 25 -10.77 -20.16 15.41
CA GLN A 25 -11.10 -19.85 14.02
C GLN A 25 -12.01 -18.63 13.90
N GLU A 26 -13.08 -18.56 14.70
CA GLU A 26 -14.03 -17.44 14.67
C GLU A 26 -13.37 -16.11 15.05
N GLU A 27 -12.52 -16.12 16.08
CA GLU A 27 -11.76 -14.93 16.53
C GLU A 27 -10.83 -14.40 15.41
N ILE A 28 -10.21 -15.26 14.61
CA ILE A 28 -9.28 -14.88 13.52
C ILE A 28 -10.01 -14.50 12.22
N ARG A 29 -11.14 -15.15 11.93
CA ARG A 29 -11.95 -14.92 10.73
C ARG A 29 -12.52 -13.50 10.63
N GLY A 30 -12.51 -12.69 11.69
CA GLY A 30 -13.05 -11.32 11.65
C GLY A 30 -12.23 -10.31 10.82
N ALA A 31 -10.92 -10.52 10.67
CA ALA A 31 -10.01 -9.50 10.11
C ALA A 31 -9.37 -9.88 8.76
N PHE A 32 -8.97 -11.13 8.57
CA PHE A 32 -8.30 -11.59 7.34
C PHE A 32 -9.18 -11.59 6.08
N PRO A 33 -10.50 -11.86 6.14
CA PRO A 33 -11.37 -11.72 4.96
C PRO A 33 -11.43 -10.30 4.40
N ARG A 34 -11.32 -9.27 5.26
CA ARG A 34 -11.26 -7.87 4.79
C ARG A 34 -9.97 -7.59 4.04
N PHE A 35 -8.85 -8.12 4.53
CA PHE A 35 -7.57 -8.06 3.83
C PHE A 35 -7.65 -8.75 2.46
N GLN A 36 -8.15 -9.99 2.43
CA GLN A 36 -8.28 -10.76 1.19
C GLN A 36 -9.17 -10.04 0.16
N ALA A 37 -10.33 -9.54 0.58
CA ALA A 37 -11.26 -8.83 -0.29
C ALA A 37 -10.61 -7.57 -0.90
N ARG A 38 -9.89 -6.79 -0.09
CA ARG A 38 -9.16 -5.60 -0.56
C ARG A 38 -8.01 -5.96 -1.49
N TYR A 39 -7.25 -7.01 -1.18
CA TYR A 39 -6.17 -7.50 -2.02
C TYR A 39 -6.69 -7.87 -3.42
N ARG A 40 -7.75 -8.68 -3.45
CA ARG A 40 -8.44 -9.07 -4.70
C ARG A 40 -8.91 -7.85 -5.47
N ALA A 41 -9.58 -6.91 -4.81
CA ALA A 41 -10.07 -5.70 -5.43
C ALA A 41 -8.91 -4.88 -6.03
N ALA A 42 -7.81 -4.68 -5.30
CA ALA A 42 -6.67 -3.90 -5.77
C ALA A 42 -5.94 -4.55 -6.96
N ARG A 43 -5.74 -5.88 -6.95
CA ARG A 43 -5.08 -6.61 -8.05
C ARG A 43 -5.93 -6.71 -9.32
N SER A 44 -7.25 -6.87 -9.17
CA SER A 44 -8.18 -7.01 -10.30
C SER A 44 -8.73 -5.69 -10.85
N MET A 45 -8.37 -4.56 -10.23
CA MET A 45 -8.94 -3.25 -10.53
C MET A 45 -8.65 -2.79 -11.96
N LYS A 46 -9.73 -2.60 -12.73
CA LYS A 46 -9.74 -1.90 -14.02
C LYS A 46 -10.58 -0.65 -13.87
N ILE A 47 -10.01 0.50 -14.21
CA ILE A 47 -10.68 1.80 -14.17
C ILE A 47 -10.48 2.43 -15.54
N GLU A 48 -11.59 2.81 -16.15
CA GLU A 48 -11.64 3.54 -17.41
C GLU A 48 -12.38 4.85 -17.13
N LEU A 49 -11.79 5.97 -17.57
CA LEU A 49 -12.32 7.32 -17.36
C LEU A 49 -12.38 8.01 -18.72
N ASP A 50 -13.60 8.32 -19.16
CA ASP A 50 -13.87 8.91 -20.47
C ASP A 50 -14.15 10.41 -20.39
N GLY A 51 -14.12 11.09 -21.55
CA GLY A 51 -14.50 12.50 -21.67
C GLY A 51 -13.40 13.52 -21.35
N TYR A 52 -12.15 13.08 -21.19
CA TYR A 52 -11.00 13.95 -20.98
C TYR A 52 -10.28 14.29 -22.30
N VAL A 53 -9.83 15.55 -22.43
CA VAL A 53 -9.12 16.05 -23.63
C VAL A 53 -7.71 15.47 -23.76
N THR A 54 -7.05 15.18 -22.64
CA THR A 54 -5.69 14.63 -22.60
C THR A 54 -5.65 13.34 -21.80
N GLU A 55 -4.77 12.41 -22.15
CA GLU A 55 -4.61 11.14 -21.44
C GLU A 55 -3.98 11.29 -20.03
N ASP A 56 -3.23 12.37 -19.78
CA ASP A 56 -2.53 12.57 -18.51
C ASP A 56 -3.49 12.68 -17.32
N THR A 57 -4.62 13.38 -17.50
CA THR A 57 -5.61 13.57 -16.42
C THR A 57 -6.27 12.25 -15.99
N PRO A 58 -6.91 11.48 -16.88
CA PRO A 58 -7.53 10.21 -16.49
C PRO A 58 -6.47 9.22 -15.99
N SER A 59 -5.29 9.13 -16.61
CA SER A 59 -4.20 8.25 -16.15
C SER A 59 -3.76 8.61 -14.73
N GLY A 60 -3.59 9.90 -14.43
CA GLY A 60 -3.22 10.34 -13.10
C GLY A 60 -4.27 10.01 -12.04
N TYR A 61 -5.57 10.17 -12.35
CA TYR A 61 -6.64 9.76 -11.43
C TYR A 61 -6.64 8.25 -11.19
N VAL A 62 -6.48 7.46 -12.25
CA VAL A 62 -6.36 5.99 -12.14
C VAL A 62 -5.18 5.61 -11.24
N ALA A 63 -4.02 6.23 -11.43
CA ALA A 63 -2.83 5.97 -10.63
C ALA A 63 -3.03 6.34 -9.15
N ILE A 64 -3.67 7.49 -8.87
CA ILE A 64 -4.03 7.91 -7.51
C ILE A 64 -4.95 6.87 -6.83
N ILE A 65 -6.01 6.42 -7.51
CA ILE A 65 -6.96 5.46 -6.96
C ILE A 65 -6.25 4.12 -6.69
N ARG A 66 -5.42 3.65 -7.62
CA ARG A 66 -4.63 2.43 -7.45
C ARG A 66 -3.68 2.52 -6.24
N CYS A 67 -2.98 3.64 -6.07
CA CYS A 67 -2.15 3.88 -4.88
C CYS A 67 -2.97 3.81 -3.58
N GLY A 68 -4.13 4.48 -3.56
CA GLY A 68 -5.03 4.48 -2.41
C GLY A 68 -5.53 3.07 -2.06
N MET A 69 -5.89 2.29 -3.07
CA MET A 69 -6.33 0.91 -2.92
C MET A 69 -5.21 0.00 -2.44
N ALA A 70 -4.03 0.04 -3.06
CA ALA A 70 -2.86 -0.73 -2.64
C ALA A 70 -2.49 -0.46 -1.17
N TYR A 71 -2.43 0.81 -0.76
CA TYR A 71 -2.18 1.17 0.63
C TYR A 71 -3.29 0.67 1.57
N SER A 72 -4.55 0.65 1.11
CA SER A 72 -5.66 0.08 1.90
C SER A 72 -5.53 -1.42 2.15
N VAL A 73 -4.85 -2.15 1.25
CA VAL A 73 -4.52 -3.57 1.42
C VAL A 73 -3.47 -3.72 2.52
N LEU A 74 -2.37 -2.96 2.45
CA LEU A 74 -1.31 -2.92 3.45
C LEU A 74 -1.87 -2.68 4.86
N GLU A 75 -2.68 -1.61 5.02
CA GLU A 75 -3.31 -1.29 6.31
C GLU A 75 -4.23 -2.41 6.81
N SER A 76 -4.94 -3.08 5.91
CA SER A 76 -5.84 -4.17 6.30
C SER A 76 -5.08 -5.42 6.75
N LEU A 77 -3.93 -5.72 6.14
CA LEU A 77 -3.03 -6.77 6.60
C LEU A 77 -2.48 -6.43 7.98
N GLU A 78 -1.94 -5.22 8.16
CA GLU A 78 -1.42 -4.77 9.46
C GLU A 78 -2.47 -4.88 10.56
N LYS A 79 -3.72 -4.48 10.28
CA LYS A 79 -4.83 -4.62 11.23
C LYS A 79 -5.16 -6.08 11.53
N ALA A 80 -5.12 -6.95 10.52
CA ALA A 80 -5.39 -8.38 10.70
C ALA A 80 -4.32 -9.06 11.56
N ILE A 81 -3.03 -8.83 11.25
CA ILE A 81 -1.90 -9.36 12.04
C ILE A 81 -1.95 -8.82 13.47
N ASN A 82 -2.14 -7.51 13.65
CA ASN A 82 -2.22 -6.93 15.00
C ASN A 82 -3.42 -7.45 15.79
N GLY A 83 -4.56 -7.68 15.13
CA GLY A 83 -5.72 -8.31 15.74
C GLY A 83 -5.41 -9.72 16.23
N TYR A 84 -4.77 -10.53 15.39
CA TYR A 84 -4.32 -11.88 15.74
C TYR A 84 -3.37 -11.87 16.94
N THR A 85 -2.32 -11.03 16.93
CA THR A 85 -1.34 -10.96 18.02
C THR A 85 -1.99 -10.67 19.37
N LYS A 86 -2.98 -9.76 19.39
CA LYS A 86 -3.75 -9.45 20.61
C LYS A 86 -4.57 -10.64 21.09
N ILE A 87 -5.25 -11.34 20.19
CA ILE A 87 -6.08 -12.51 20.50
C ILE A 87 -5.22 -13.65 21.03
N ALA A 88 -4.10 -13.94 20.36
CA ALA A 88 -3.20 -15.03 20.71
C ALA A 88 -2.45 -14.81 22.04
N LYS A 89 -2.55 -13.62 22.67
CA LYS A 89 -1.78 -13.21 23.86
C LYS A 89 -0.28 -13.50 23.72
N ARG A 90 0.25 -13.49 22.49
CA ARG A 90 1.66 -13.65 22.19
C ARG A 90 2.28 -12.25 22.14
N GLU A 91 3.22 -11.93 23.03
CA GLU A 91 4.17 -10.80 22.91
C GLU A 91 5.59 -11.36 22.65
N PRO A 92 6.60 -10.59 22.19
CA PRO A 92 6.68 -9.59 21.13
C PRO A 92 7.66 -10.03 20.02
N ASP A 93 7.95 -11.32 19.88
CA ASP A 93 8.86 -11.83 18.82
C ASP A 93 8.25 -11.75 17.42
N HIS A 94 6.94 -11.49 17.33
CA HIS A 94 6.34 -10.94 16.12
C HIS A 94 6.47 -9.43 16.20
N PRO A 95 7.46 -8.81 15.51
CA PRO A 95 7.61 -7.37 15.58
C PRO A 95 6.30 -6.72 15.15
N GLN A 96 5.70 -5.94 16.05
CA GLN A 96 4.71 -4.92 15.72
C GLN A 96 5.40 -3.91 14.79
N ARG A 97 5.62 -4.30 13.55
CA ARG A 97 6.23 -3.44 12.56
C ARG A 97 5.14 -3.12 11.58
N ARG A 98 4.79 -1.84 11.56
CA ARG A 98 4.29 -1.24 10.34
C ARG A 98 5.13 -1.80 9.19
N VAL A 99 4.47 -2.36 8.20
CA VAL A 99 5.15 -2.95 7.06
C VAL A 99 5.86 -1.79 6.37
N ARG A 100 7.20 -1.84 6.38
CA ARG A 100 8.03 -0.92 5.63
C ARG A 100 8.16 -1.47 4.22
N VAL A 101 7.87 -0.64 3.24
CA VAL A 101 8.02 -0.97 1.83
C VAL A 101 9.23 -0.21 1.33
N GLU A 102 10.34 -0.92 1.15
CA GLU A 102 11.59 -0.34 0.67
C GLU A 102 11.62 -0.40 -0.87
N SER A 103 11.84 0.75 -1.51
CA SER A 103 12.02 0.81 -2.96
C SER A 103 12.94 1.97 -3.34
N PRO A 104 14.24 1.69 -3.55
CA PRO A 104 15.20 2.70 -3.97
C PRO A 104 14.81 3.35 -5.31
N GLU A 105 14.20 2.59 -6.22
CA GLU A 105 13.74 3.13 -7.51
C GLU A 105 12.65 4.19 -7.33
N ILE A 106 11.60 3.87 -6.57
CA ILE A 106 10.51 4.82 -6.31
C ILE A 106 11.02 6.02 -5.51
N ALA A 107 11.90 5.80 -4.53
CA ALA A 107 12.55 6.87 -3.77
C ALA A 107 13.35 7.81 -4.70
N ASN A 108 14.07 7.26 -5.68
CA ASN A 108 14.77 8.07 -6.69
C ASN A 108 13.81 8.90 -7.55
N TYR A 109 12.66 8.34 -7.99
CA TYR A 109 11.65 9.13 -8.70
C TYR A 109 11.04 10.21 -7.80
N TYR A 110 10.84 9.93 -6.52
CA TYR A 110 10.34 10.90 -5.55
C TYR A 110 11.32 12.06 -5.33
N ARG A 111 12.63 11.77 -5.28
CA ARG A 111 13.70 12.77 -5.10
C ARG A 111 13.96 13.62 -6.35
N ALA A 112 13.68 13.10 -7.54
CA ALA A 112 13.93 13.82 -8.79
C ALA A 112 13.23 15.20 -8.85
N ASP A 113 13.84 16.16 -9.57
CA ASP A 113 13.29 17.52 -9.74
C ASP A 113 11.88 17.54 -10.33
N GLY A 114 11.59 16.58 -11.23
CA GLY A 114 10.25 16.40 -11.81
C GLY A 114 9.14 16.15 -10.79
N SER A 115 9.49 15.72 -9.58
CA SER A 115 8.56 15.44 -8.48
C SER A 115 8.44 16.59 -7.47
N LYS A 116 9.07 17.76 -7.71
CA LYS A 116 9.01 18.90 -6.79
C LYS A 116 7.57 19.33 -6.47
N ARG A 117 6.68 19.38 -7.46
CA ARG A 117 5.25 19.75 -7.25
C ARG A 117 4.53 18.76 -6.35
N LEU A 118 4.81 17.47 -6.50
CA LEU A 118 4.29 16.42 -5.63
C LEU A 118 4.76 16.65 -4.18
N ARG A 119 6.05 16.92 -3.96
CA ARG A 119 6.61 17.19 -2.63
C ARG A 119 6.03 18.45 -2.00
N ASP A 120 5.95 19.54 -2.77
CA ASP A 120 5.34 20.80 -2.34
C ASP A 120 3.87 20.60 -1.94
N ALA A 121 3.10 19.83 -2.71
CA ALA A 121 1.71 19.50 -2.40
C ALA A 121 1.59 18.67 -1.11
N MET A 122 2.47 17.68 -0.90
CA MET A 122 2.51 16.88 0.32
C MET A 122 2.81 17.74 1.55
N ASN A 123 3.87 18.54 1.50
CA ASN A 123 4.28 19.37 2.64
C ASN A 123 3.23 20.44 3.00
N LYS A 124 2.49 20.96 2.01
CA LYS A 124 1.50 22.01 2.22
C LYS A 124 0.19 21.51 2.81
N HIS A 125 -0.24 20.29 2.46
CA HIS A 125 -1.61 19.84 2.68
C HIS A 125 -1.74 18.64 3.61
N LEU A 126 -0.63 18.02 4.03
CA LEU A 126 -0.66 16.97 5.05
C LEU A 126 -0.76 17.58 6.44
N ASP A 127 -1.81 17.23 7.18
CA ASP A 127 -2.01 17.70 8.56
C ASP A 127 -1.17 16.93 9.59
N SER A 128 -0.45 15.87 9.17
CA SER A 128 0.32 15.01 10.06
C SER A 128 1.81 15.33 10.05
N ASN A 129 2.29 16.03 11.09
CA ASN A 129 3.71 16.32 11.29
C ASN A 129 4.60 15.07 11.23
N LYS A 130 4.11 13.94 11.76
CA LYS A 130 4.83 12.66 11.72
C LYS A 130 4.96 12.12 10.29
N LEU A 131 3.93 12.27 9.47
CA LEU A 131 3.96 11.83 8.08
C LEU A 131 4.86 12.72 7.24
N VAL A 132 4.80 14.04 7.45
CA VAL A 132 5.69 15.02 6.82
C VAL A 132 7.15 14.70 7.15
N ALA A 133 7.50 14.48 8.41
CA ALA A 133 8.86 14.13 8.81
C ALA A 133 9.40 12.88 8.09
N LYS A 134 8.56 11.85 7.92
CA LYS A 134 8.93 10.63 7.18
C LYS A 134 9.10 10.87 5.68
N LEU A 135 8.30 11.77 5.10
CA LEU A 135 8.46 12.17 3.70
C LEU A 135 9.72 13.00 3.49
N THR A 136 10.10 13.83 4.46
CA THR A 136 11.38 14.56 4.46
C THR A 136 12.56 13.59 4.57
N GLU A 137 12.46 12.55 5.39
CA GLU A 137 13.48 11.48 5.48
C GLU A 137 13.63 10.74 4.13
N LEU A 138 12.51 10.38 3.50
CA LEU A 138 12.48 9.78 2.16
C LEU A 138 13.10 10.70 1.09
N GLU A 139 12.88 12.02 1.19
CA GLU A 139 13.49 13.01 0.29
C GLU A 139 15.01 13.14 0.52
N ALA A 140 15.48 13.01 1.75
CA ALA A 140 16.89 13.18 2.08
C ALA A 140 17.74 11.95 1.69
N SER A 141 17.35 10.76 2.13
CA SER A 141 18.14 9.54 1.90
C SER A 141 17.40 8.22 2.14
N GLY A 142 16.14 8.24 2.56
CA GLY A 142 15.37 7.02 2.83
C GLY A 142 14.94 6.29 1.55
N ASP A 143 14.61 5.01 1.74
CA ASP A 143 13.99 4.15 0.71
C ASP A 143 12.61 3.61 1.13
N ASP A 144 12.13 3.92 2.35
CA ASP A 144 10.79 3.56 2.81
C ASP A 144 9.74 4.42 2.11
N VAL A 145 9.00 3.82 1.17
CA VAL A 145 7.96 4.48 0.38
C VAL A 145 6.56 4.34 0.97
N THR A 146 6.43 3.70 2.13
CA THR A 146 5.16 3.61 2.86
C THR A 146 4.55 4.99 3.18
N PRO A 147 5.33 6.00 3.63
CA PRO A 147 4.83 7.36 3.88
C PRO A 147 4.25 8.02 2.63
N LEU A 148 4.84 7.74 1.48
CA LEU A 148 4.39 8.28 0.19
C LEU A 148 3.01 7.74 -0.18
N ALA A 149 2.79 6.42 -0.10
CA ALA A 149 1.48 5.82 -0.36
C ALA A 149 0.41 6.32 0.62
N ALA A 150 0.77 6.47 1.91
CA ALA A 150 -0.11 7.02 2.93
C ALA A 150 -0.51 8.48 2.64
N GLY A 151 0.47 9.32 2.26
CA GLY A 151 0.25 10.72 1.91
C GLY A 151 -0.62 10.91 0.67
N ILE A 152 -0.33 10.15 -0.40
CA ILE A 152 -1.14 10.14 -1.63
C ILE A 152 -2.59 9.83 -1.30
N ARG A 153 -2.84 8.74 -0.56
CA ARG A 153 -4.20 8.36 -0.19
C ARG A 153 -4.88 9.46 0.61
N HIS A 154 -4.22 10.00 1.64
CA HIS A 154 -4.81 11.01 2.50
C HIS A 154 -5.26 12.22 1.68
N LEU A 155 -4.36 12.81 0.87
CA LEU A 155 -4.67 14.01 0.11
C LEU A 155 -5.69 13.77 -1.01
N ALA A 156 -5.65 12.60 -1.64
CA ALA A 156 -6.59 12.26 -2.72
C ALA A 156 -8.03 12.20 -2.24
N PHE A 157 -8.29 11.48 -1.15
CA PHE A 157 -9.65 11.32 -0.64
C PHE A 157 -10.16 12.52 0.16
N HIS A 158 -9.29 13.48 0.47
CA HIS A 158 -9.68 14.81 0.95
C HIS A 158 -9.86 15.85 -0.18
N GLY A 159 -9.72 15.45 -1.45
CA GLY A 159 -10.02 16.31 -2.62
C GLY A 159 -8.93 17.33 -2.96
N VAL A 160 -7.76 17.25 -2.33
CA VAL A 160 -6.66 18.21 -2.52
C VAL A 160 -5.68 17.75 -3.61
N PHE A 161 -5.66 16.44 -3.89
CA PHE A 161 -4.70 15.81 -4.78
C PHE A 161 -5.34 15.52 -6.14
N THR A 162 -4.96 16.27 -7.16
CA THR A 162 -5.36 16.03 -8.56
C THR A 162 -4.13 15.85 -9.45
N PRO A 163 -4.24 15.20 -10.62
CA PRO A 163 -3.13 15.05 -11.57
C PRO A 163 -2.43 16.36 -11.90
N GLY A 164 -3.19 17.45 -12.06
CA GLY A 164 -2.66 18.79 -12.32
C GLY A 164 -1.86 19.36 -11.14
N THR A 165 -2.39 19.23 -9.92
CA THR A 165 -1.75 19.73 -8.69
C THR A 165 -0.38 19.10 -8.47
N ILE A 166 -0.26 17.80 -8.76
CA ILE A 166 0.98 17.04 -8.50
C ILE A 166 1.94 17.04 -9.68
N GLY A 167 1.55 17.65 -10.81
CA GLY A 167 2.37 17.68 -12.02
C GLY A 167 2.50 16.32 -12.71
N TYR A 168 1.46 15.47 -12.65
CA TYR A 168 1.45 14.18 -13.34
C TYR A 168 1.55 14.41 -14.85
N LYS A 169 2.58 13.82 -15.47
CA LYS A 169 2.82 13.83 -16.91
C LYS A 169 3.43 12.51 -17.33
N ARG A 170 2.86 11.83 -18.34
CA ARG A 170 3.37 10.51 -18.76
C ARG A 170 4.68 10.57 -19.54
N MET A 171 4.97 11.70 -20.20
CA MET A 171 6.15 11.82 -21.07
C MET A 171 7.00 13.06 -20.75
N GLY A 172 8.27 12.99 -21.16
CA GLY A 172 9.23 14.10 -21.08
C GLY A 172 10.03 14.14 -19.78
N LYS A 173 10.78 15.24 -19.59
CA LYS A 173 11.72 15.42 -18.46
C LYS A 173 11.05 15.42 -17.08
N ASN A 174 9.73 15.51 -17.02
CA ASN A 174 8.95 15.55 -15.78
C ASN A 174 8.12 14.27 -15.54
N ALA A 175 8.46 13.17 -16.20
CA ALA A 175 7.73 11.91 -16.08
C ALA A 175 7.95 11.17 -14.74
N SER A 176 8.77 11.70 -13.83
CA SER A 176 9.08 11.07 -12.54
C SER A 176 7.84 10.79 -11.71
N VAL A 177 6.88 11.72 -11.67
CA VAL A 177 5.61 11.53 -10.94
C VAL A 177 4.79 10.39 -11.56
N ALA A 178 4.72 10.29 -12.89
CA ALA A 178 4.00 9.20 -13.53
C ALA A 178 4.67 7.84 -13.24
N LYS A 179 5.99 7.74 -13.41
CA LYS A 179 6.74 6.51 -13.09
C LYS A 179 6.52 6.05 -11.64
N LEU A 180 6.63 6.99 -10.69
CA LEU A 180 6.36 6.75 -9.28
C LEU A 180 4.93 6.25 -9.05
N MET A 181 3.93 6.96 -9.57
CA MET A 181 2.51 6.67 -9.32
C MET A 181 2.04 5.39 -10.01
N ASP A 182 2.61 5.06 -11.16
CA ASP A 182 2.24 3.87 -11.93
C ASP A 182 2.86 2.61 -11.33
N GLN A 183 4.06 2.70 -10.74
CA GLN A 183 4.78 1.56 -10.15
C GLN A 183 4.48 1.35 -8.65
N LEU A 184 4.28 2.42 -7.88
CA LEU A 184 4.08 2.34 -6.42
C LEU A 184 2.98 1.36 -5.99
N PRO A 185 1.80 1.27 -6.65
CA PRO A 185 0.77 0.31 -6.27
C PRO A 185 1.26 -1.14 -6.32
N ALA A 186 2.00 -1.52 -7.35
CA ALA A 186 2.53 -2.87 -7.50
C ALA A 186 3.54 -3.18 -6.40
N VAL A 187 4.49 -2.27 -6.16
CA VAL A 187 5.50 -2.38 -5.10
C VAL A 187 4.86 -2.55 -3.72
N ILE A 188 3.82 -1.78 -3.41
CA ILE A 188 3.07 -1.92 -2.14
C ILE A 188 2.37 -3.28 -2.05
N LEU A 189 1.72 -3.73 -3.12
CA LEU A 189 0.99 -5.01 -3.12
C LEU A 189 1.95 -6.20 -3.01
N ASP A 190 3.09 -6.16 -3.69
CA ASP A 190 4.10 -7.21 -3.63
C ASP A 190 4.73 -7.29 -2.23
N ALA A 191 5.12 -6.15 -1.65
CA ALA A 191 5.64 -6.11 -0.27
C ALA A 191 4.58 -6.56 0.76
N THR A 192 3.31 -6.22 0.55
CA THR A 192 2.21 -6.71 1.40
C THR A 192 2.11 -8.24 1.36
N ASP A 193 2.24 -8.80 0.17
CA ASP A 193 2.14 -10.24 -0.07
C ASP A 193 3.32 -11.00 0.51
N ASP A 194 4.54 -10.49 0.36
CA ASP A 194 5.75 -11.06 0.95
C ASP A 194 5.70 -11.00 2.48
N HIS A 195 5.15 -9.92 3.05
CA HIS A 195 4.94 -9.80 4.49
C HIS A 195 3.90 -10.79 5.01
N PHE A 196 2.78 -10.95 4.30
CA PHE A 196 1.76 -11.94 4.65
C PHE A 196 2.32 -13.37 4.57
N THR A 197 3.12 -13.66 3.54
CA THR A 197 3.81 -14.94 3.35
C THR A 197 4.75 -15.24 4.53
N THR A 198 5.58 -14.27 4.89
CA THR A 198 6.50 -14.38 6.03
C THR A 198 5.73 -14.63 7.33
N TRP A 199 4.65 -13.88 7.55
CA TRP A 199 3.80 -14.06 8.73
C TRP A 199 3.17 -15.46 8.78
N CYS A 200 2.64 -15.98 7.66
CA CYS A 200 2.08 -17.33 7.57
C CYS A 200 3.12 -18.42 7.87
N ALA A 201 4.36 -18.27 7.39
CA ALA A 201 5.43 -19.20 7.68
C ALA A 201 5.78 -19.22 9.18
N LEU A 202 5.84 -18.04 9.81
CA LEU A 202 6.13 -17.93 11.25
C LEU A 202 5.03 -18.53 12.11
N ILE A 203 3.75 -18.24 11.84
CA ILE A 203 2.66 -18.80 12.65
C ILE A 203 2.60 -20.32 12.54
N LYS A 204 2.89 -20.91 11.37
CA LYS A 204 2.94 -22.37 11.18
C LYS A 204 4.10 -23.01 11.94
N ALA A 205 5.25 -22.35 12.04
CA ALA A 205 6.38 -22.84 12.84
C ALA A 205 6.10 -22.83 14.36
N HIS A 206 5.12 -22.06 14.80
CA HIS A 206 4.74 -21.92 16.21
C HIS A 206 3.32 -22.44 16.52
N ALA A 207 2.69 -23.16 15.59
CA ALA A 207 1.41 -23.83 15.77
C ALA A 207 1.66 -25.28 16.18
#